data_AF-A0A7R9A251-F1
#
_entry.id   AF-A0A7R9A251-F1
#
_cell.length_a   1.000
_cell.length_b   1.000
_cell.length_c   1.000
_cell.angle_alpha   90.00
_cell.angle_beta   90.00
_cell.angle_gamma   90.00
#
_symmetry.space_group_name_H-M   'P 1'
#
loop_
_entity.id
_entity.type
_entity.pdbx_description
1 polymer ?
#
loop_
_entity_poly.entity_id
_entity_poly.type
_entity_poly.pdbx_seq_one_letter_code
_entity_poly.pdbx_strand_id
1 'polypeptide(L)'
;MSKILLMKEFWLPDDLSQSGIPILVTAIKSLDKTCTVHLVLSSISERKFLYKHLQGKHLSCGAVHDLCQRNREARDGLVYQDFLTAFRPESGTAVIIECLNDFLLHLGLTRTCQLLFDLSKKQKACVLALLHIDCIEEGMLPSIEKYASMISQIQESESGSHDIPVETKLISGSGRVTRKKEHVILNKSLELVDVKDWDPKPKGKVQPGGGENDPEKIMSRLTTFDLSLKEKERRARSRVQLPYMDKVGGGGHIFYTCDDADDFDEEDPDNDLDI
;
A
#
# COMPACT_ATOMS: atom_id res chain seq x y z
N MET A 1 -6.64 -10.53 -28.47
CA MET A 1 -5.79 -11.37 -27.60
C MET A 1 -6.07 -10.95 -26.16
N SER A 2 -6.99 -11.65 -25.49
CA SER A 2 -7.46 -11.29 -24.15
C SER A 2 -6.52 -11.91 -23.12
N LYS A 3 -5.66 -11.10 -22.51
CA LYS A 3 -4.84 -11.53 -21.36
C LYS A 3 -5.68 -11.34 -20.10
N ILE A 4 -6.41 -12.37 -19.71
CA ILE A 4 -6.98 -12.48 -18.36
C ILE A 4 -5.81 -12.86 -17.46
N LEU A 5 -5.39 -11.95 -16.59
CA LEU A 5 -4.38 -12.26 -15.57
C LEU A 5 -5.02 -13.19 -14.52
N LEU A 6 -4.79 -14.48 -14.67
CA LEU A 6 -4.92 -15.46 -13.59
C LEU A 6 -3.80 -15.19 -12.57
N MET A 7 -4.17 -14.76 -11.37
CA MET A 7 -3.24 -14.29 -10.35
C MET A 7 -3.33 -15.22 -9.15
N LYS A 8 -2.23 -15.89 -8.79
CA LYS A 8 -2.25 -16.84 -7.68
C LYS A 8 -2.47 -16.17 -6.32
N GLU A 9 -2.02 -14.93 -6.17
CA GLU A 9 -2.32 -14.03 -5.05
C GLU A 9 -2.28 -12.57 -5.56
N PHE A 10 -3.38 -11.81 -5.43
CA PHE A 10 -3.56 -10.41 -5.84
C PHE A 10 -3.88 -9.53 -4.63
N TRP A 11 -3.18 -8.39 -4.50
CA TRP A 11 -3.24 -7.50 -3.36
C TRP A 11 -3.53 -6.06 -3.79
N LEU A 12 -4.49 -5.41 -3.13
CA LEU A 12 -4.79 -4.00 -3.35
C LEU A 12 -4.43 -3.20 -2.09
N PRO A 13 -3.24 -2.59 -2.03
CA PRO A 13 -2.94 -1.55 -1.06
C PRO A 13 -3.83 -0.33 -1.29
N ASP A 14 -4.61 0.00 -0.26
CA ASP A 14 -5.65 1.03 -0.23
C ASP A 14 -5.37 2.03 0.91
N ASP A 15 -5.80 3.28 0.72
CA ASP A 15 -5.78 4.34 1.73
C ASP A 15 -7.20 4.89 1.94
N LEU A 16 -7.51 5.45 3.11
CA LEU A 16 -8.84 6.00 3.38
C LEU A 16 -9.27 7.13 2.41
N SER A 17 -8.35 7.71 1.65
CA SER A 17 -8.66 8.71 0.62
C SER A 17 -9.22 8.10 -0.68
N GLN A 18 -8.87 6.87 -1.03
CA GLN A 18 -9.28 6.25 -2.29
C GLN A 18 -9.46 4.73 -2.23
N SER A 19 -10.67 4.29 -1.83
CA SER A 19 -11.03 2.87 -1.72
C SER A 19 -10.66 2.01 -2.94
N GLY A 20 -10.08 0.84 -2.70
CA GLY A 20 -9.73 -0.19 -3.68
C GLY A 20 -10.85 -1.17 -4.00
N ILE A 21 -12.00 -1.04 -3.35
CA ILE A 21 -13.20 -1.81 -3.65
C ILE A 21 -13.62 -1.74 -5.14
N PRO A 22 -13.55 -0.59 -5.85
CA PRO A 22 -13.82 -0.53 -7.28
C PRO A 22 -12.96 -1.48 -8.10
N ILE A 23 -11.64 -1.51 -7.85
CA ILE A 23 -10.72 -2.40 -8.56
C ILE A 23 -10.96 -3.85 -8.15
N LEU A 24 -11.22 -4.12 -6.87
CA LEU A 24 -11.57 -5.47 -6.41
C LEU A 24 -12.81 -5.98 -7.14
N VAL A 25 -13.87 -5.17 -7.24
CA VAL A 25 -15.09 -5.50 -7.98
C VAL A 25 -14.79 -5.75 -9.47
N THR A 26 -13.97 -4.91 -10.09
CA THR A 26 -13.56 -5.12 -11.50
C THR A 26 -12.79 -6.43 -11.66
N ALA A 27 -11.87 -6.75 -10.76
CA ALA A 27 -11.11 -7.99 -10.78
C ALA A 27 -12.03 -9.21 -10.63
N ILE A 28 -12.97 -9.18 -9.70
CA ILE A 28 -13.98 -10.24 -9.51
C ILE A 28 -14.83 -10.40 -10.77
N LYS A 29 -15.27 -9.30 -11.39
CA LYS A 29 -16.06 -9.33 -12.64
C LYS A 29 -15.27 -9.86 -13.83
N SER A 30 -13.94 -9.84 -13.76
CA SER A 30 -13.03 -10.36 -14.80
C SER A 30 -12.71 -11.85 -14.64
N LEU A 31 -13.06 -12.46 -13.50
CA LEU A 31 -12.89 -13.90 -13.28
C LEU A 31 -13.72 -14.72 -14.27
N ASP A 32 -13.21 -15.91 -14.59
CA ASP A 32 -13.94 -16.87 -15.43
C ASP A 32 -15.29 -17.22 -14.77
N LYS A 33 -16.36 -17.20 -15.56
CA LYS A 33 -17.73 -17.53 -15.10
C LYS A 33 -17.84 -18.96 -14.56
N THR A 34 -16.95 -19.84 -14.99
CA THR A 34 -16.88 -21.23 -14.53
C THR A 34 -16.14 -21.40 -13.20
N CYS A 35 -15.43 -20.35 -12.73
CA CYS A 35 -14.72 -20.39 -11.46
C CYS A 35 -15.70 -20.31 -10.29
N THR A 36 -15.50 -21.19 -9.31
CA THR A 36 -16.22 -21.13 -8.04
C THR A 36 -15.58 -20.09 -7.14
N VAL A 37 -16.41 -19.17 -6.66
CA VAL A 37 -15.95 -18.00 -5.91
C VAL A 37 -16.42 -18.09 -4.46
N HIS A 38 -15.48 -17.96 -3.52
CA HIS A 38 -15.74 -17.77 -2.10
C HIS A 38 -15.47 -16.31 -1.73
N LEU A 39 -16.47 -15.65 -1.16
CA LEU A 39 -16.36 -14.26 -0.73
C LEU A 39 -16.28 -14.21 0.80
N VAL A 40 -15.19 -13.69 1.34
CA VAL A 40 -14.93 -13.55 2.78
C VAL A 40 -15.08 -12.08 3.14
N LEU A 41 -16.10 -11.77 3.95
CA LEU A 41 -16.52 -10.42 4.29
C LEU A 41 -16.30 -10.17 5.77
N SER A 42 -15.64 -9.07 6.10
CA SER A 42 -15.31 -8.67 7.46
C SER A 42 -15.55 -7.17 7.72
N SER A 43 -15.97 -6.41 6.69
CA SER A 43 -16.42 -5.03 6.77
C SER A 43 -17.92 -4.89 6.50
N ILE A 44 -18.66 -4.31 7.45
CA ILE A 44 -20.12 -4.10 7.31
C ILE A 44 -20.43 -3.09 6.19
N SER A 45 -19.58 -2.08 6.02
CA SER A 45 -19.78 -0.96 5.10
C SER A 45 -19.64 -1.39 3.65
N GLU A 46 -18.61 -2.18 3.36
CA GLU A 46 -18.21 -2.58 2.01
C GLU A 46 -19.06 -3.75 1.48
N ARG A 47 -19.53 -4.62 2.38
CA ARG A 47 -20.52 -5.68 2.08
C ARG A 47 -21.71 -5.21 1.25
N LYS A 48 -22.36 -4.11 1.64
CA LYS A 48 -23.55 -3.60 0.90
C LYS A 48 -23.18 -3.20 -0.52
N PHE A 49 -21.99 -2.63 -0.69
CA PHE A 49 -21.47 -2.22 -1.98
C PHE A 49 -21.15 -3.43 -2.86
N LEU A 50 -20.45 -4.43 -2.31
CA LEU A 50 -20.13 -5.68 -3.01
C LEU A 50 -21.39 -6.42 -3.44
N TYR A 51 -22.37 -6.60 -2.55
CA TYR A 51 -23.63 -7.23 -2.92
C TYR A 51 -24.33 -6.50 -4.07
N LYS A 52 -24.42 -5.16 -4.00
CA LYS A 52 -25.07 -4.38 -5.06
C LYS A 52 -24.42 -4.57 -6.43
N HIS A 53 -23.09 -4.63 -6.49
CA HIS A 53 -22.35 -4.69 -7.76
C HIS A 53 -22.07 -6.10 -8.27
N LEU A 54 -22.23 -7.11 -7.41
CA LEU A 54 -22.09 -8.52 -7.76
C LEU A 54 -23.46 -9.21 -7.98
N GLN A 55 -24.56 -8.64 -7.48
CA GLN A 55 -25.92 -9.11 -7.79
C GLN A 55 -26.18 -9.07 -9.30
N GLY A 56 -26.58 -10.22 -9.87
CA GLY A 56 -26.98 -10.34 -11.28
C GLY A 56 -25.93 -10.95 -12.23
N LYS A 57 -24.70 -11.24 -11.78
CA LYS A 57 -23.77 -12.07 -12.56
C LYS A 57 -23.86 -13.54 -12.13
N HIS A 58 -23.87 -14.43 -13.13
CA HIS A 58 -23.61 -15.87 -12.96
C HIS A 58 -22.13 -16.09 -12.59
N LEU A 59 -21.73 -15.66 -11.41
CA LEU A 59 -20.61 -16.31 -10.73
C LEU A 59 -21.19 -17.57 -10.12
N SER A 60 -20.51 -18.71 -10.28
CA SER A 60 -20.81 -19.88 -9.46
C SER A 60 -20.36 -19.56 -8.02
N CYS A 61 -21.20 -18.81 -7.30
CA CYS A 61 -20.90 -18.37 -5.94
C CYS A 61 -20.94 -19.62 -5.05
N GLY A 62 -19.77 -20.10 -4.63
CA GLY A 62 -19.64 -21.29 -3.81
C GLY A 62 -20.17 -21.02 -2.40
N ALA A 63 -19.69 -19.95 -1.77
CA ALA A 63 -20.21 -19.48 -0.49
C ALA A 63 -19.84 -18.03 -0.20
N VAL A 64 -20.64 -17.36 0.63
CA VAL A 64 -20.30 -16.07 1.24
C VAL A 64 -20.08 -16.29 2.74
N HIS A 65 -18.88 -15.97 3.23
CA HIS A 65 -18.46 -16.09 4.62
C HIS A 65 -18.50 -14.71 5.27
N ASP A 66 -19.60 -14.41 5.95
CA ASP A 66 -19.78 -13.14 6.68
C ASP A 66 -19.24 -13.28 8.11
N LEU A 67 -18.04 -12.76 8.34
CA LEU A 67 -17.36 -12.76 9.64
C LEU A 67 -17.87 -11.62 10.54
N CYS A 68 -18.54 -10.60 9.99
CA CYS A 68 -19.17 -9.52 10.76
C CYS A 68 -20.40 -9.98 11.54
N GLN A 69 -21.23 -10.83 10.92
CA GLN A 69 -22.54 -11.18 11.46
C GLN A 69 -22.47 -12.16 12.63
N ARG A 70 -21.41 -12.98 12.71
CA ARG A 70 -21.32 -14.03 13.72
C ARG A 70 -21.14 -13.51 15.15
N ASN A 71 -20.81 -12.23 15.36
CA ASN A 71 -20.49 -11.77 16.71
C ASN A 71 -20.56 -10.25 16.92
N ARG A 72 -21.77 -9.69 17.00
CA ARG A 72 -21.94 -8.31 17.48
C ARG A 72 -21.52 -8.12 18.95
N GLU A 73 -21.43 -9.21 19.72
CA GLU A 73 -21.20 -9.17 21.17
C GLU A 73 -19.80 -9.65 21.59
N ALA A 74 -19.12 -10.50 20.80
CA ALA A 74 -17.74 -10.88 21.04
C ALA A 74 -16.87 -10.60 19.82
N ARG A 75 -16.17 -9.46 19.82
CA ARG A 75 -15.03 -9.17 18.93
C ARG A 75 -13.82 -10.06 19.27
N ASP A 76 -14.07 -11.28 19.69
CA ASP A 76 -13.05 -12.23 20.09
C ASP A 76 -12.51 -12.88 18.82
N GLY A 77 -11.18 -12.94 18.70
CA GLY A 77 -10.49 -13.55 17.56
C GLY A 77 -10.90 -14.99 17.26
N LEU A 78 -11.69 -15.63 18.14
CA LEU A 78 -12.32 -16.93 17.97
C LEU A 78 -13.04 -17.10 16.63
N VAL A 79 -13.80 -16.11 16.15
CA VAL A 79 -14.50 -16.23 14.84
C VAL A 79 -13.52 -16.44 13.69
N TYR A 80 -12.38 -15.73 13.74
CA TYR A 80 -11.33 -15.86 12.74
C TYR A 80 -10.59 -17.19 12.89
N GLN A 81 -10.38 -17.68 14.12
CA GLN A 81 -9.80 -19.02 14.36
C GLN A 81 -10.73 -20.13 13.86
N ASP A 82 -12.02 -20.04 14.12
CA ASP A 82 -13.03 -20.99 13.65
C ASP A 82 -13.09 -20.98 12.11
N PHE A 83 -12.99 -19.80 11.50
CA PHE A 83 -12.85 -19.69 10.06
C PHE A 83 -11.57 -20.37 9.56
N LEU A 84 -10.40 -20.12 10.19
CA LEU A 84 -9.14 -20.77 9.81
C LEU A 84 -9.18 -22.30 9.92
N THR A 85 -9.95 -22.85 10.87
CA THR A 85 -10.05 -24.30 11.05
C THR A 85 -11.04 -24.93 10.08
N ALA A 86 -12.18 -24.28 9.84
CA ALA A 86 -13.26 -24.82 9.00
C ALA A 86 -13.09 -24.54 7.50
N PHE A 87 -12.47 -23.41 7.13
CA PHE A 87 -12.44 -22.98 5.74
C PHE A 87 -11.38 -23.73 4.93
N ARG A 88 -11.83 -24.66 4.09
CA ARG A 88 -10.99 -25.44 3.18
C ARG A 88 -11.62 -25.42 1.79
N PRO A 89 -11.34 -24.40 0.97
CA PRO A 89 -11.88 -24.31 -0.38
C PRO A 89 -11.27 -25.40 -1.28
N GLU A 90 -12.04 -25.82 -2.29
CA GLU A 90 -11.58 -26.78 -3.29
C GLU A 90 -10.48 -26.18 -4.19
N SER A 91 -9.65 -27.04 -4.78
CA SER A 91 -8.61 -26.59 -5.71
C SER A 91 -9.18 -25.96 -6.97
N GLY A 92 -8.61 -24.84 -7.39
CA GLY A 92 -9.08 -24.08 -8.56
C GLY A 92 -10.23 -23.11 -8.26
N THR A 93 -10.61 -22.94 -7.00
CA THR A 93 -11.54 -21.88 -6.56
C THR A 93 -10.84 -20.52 -6.48
N ALA A 94 -11.62 -19.44 -6.59
CA ALA A 94 -11.18 -18.10 -6.25
C ALA A 94 -11.67 -17.72 -4.85
N VAL A 95 -10.76 -17.23 -4.00
CA VAL A 95 -11.05 -16.76 -2.65
C VAL A 95 -10.82 -15.26 -2.63
N ILE A 96 -11.89 -14.52 -2.33
CA ILE A 96 -11.86 -13.06 -2.23
C ILE A 96 -11.92 -12.70 -0.74
N ILE A 97 -10.87 -12.07 -0.24
CA ILE A 97 -10.79 -11.52 1.12
C ILE A 97 -11.00 -10.02 1.00
N GLU A 98 -12.16 -9.56 1.47
CA GLU A 98 -12.55 -8.15 1.39
C GLU A 98 -11.61 -7.23 2.16
N CYS A 99 -11.14 -7.63 3.34
CA CYS A 99 -10.26 -6.82 4.18
C CYS A 99 -9.30 -7.74 4.94
N LEU A 100 -8.01 -7.72 4.59
CA LEU A 100 -7.03 -8.54 5.28
C LEU A 100 -6.60 -7.93 6.63
N ASN A 101 -6.77 -6.63 6.84
CA ASN A 101 -6.43 -5.98 8.10
C ASN A 101 -7.14 -6.62 9.29
N ASP A 102 -8.37 -7.10 9.11
CA ASP A 102 -9.10 -7.78 10.18
C ASP A 102 -8.44 -9.11 10.58
N PHE A 103 -7.87 -9.84 9.62
CA PHE A 103 -7.09 -11.04 9.91
C PHE A 103 -5.81 -10.69 10.65
N LEU A 104 -5.12 -9.63 10.23
CA LEU A 104 -3.91 -9.15 10.92
C LEU A 104 -4.23 -8.72 12.36
N LEU A 105 -5.33 -7.99 12.57
CA LEU A 105 -5.77 -7.49 13.86
C LEU A 105 -6.16 -8.64 14.81
N HIS A 106 -6.91 -9.63 14.33
CA HIS A 106 -7.47 -10.67 15.19
C HIS A 106 -6.61 -11.95 15.32
N LEU A 107 -5.75 -12.23 14.34
CA LEU A 107 -4.93 -13.44 14.30
C LEU A 107 -3.42 -13.17 14.38
N GLY A 108 -3.00 -11.93 14.13
CA GLY A 108 -1.60 -11.55 13.99
C GLY A 108 -0.99 -11.91 12.62
N LEU A 109 0.23 -11.42 12.40
CA LEU A 109 0.98 -11.61 11.15
C LEU A 109 1.18 -13.08 10.80
N THR A 110 1.69 -13.88 11.74
CA THR A 110 2.08 -15.27 11.49
C THR A 110 0.93 -16.13 10.99
N ARG A 111 -0.23 -16.08 11.67
CA ARG A 111 -1.40 -16.86 11.28
C ARG A 111 -2.03 -16.36 9.98
N THR A 112 -1.99 -15.05 9.74
CA THR A 112 -2.45 -14.47 8.47
C THR A 112 -1.57 -14.92 7.30
N CYS A 113 -0.25 -14.90 7.44
CA CYS A 113 0.68 -15.44 6.46
C CYS A 113 0.49 -16.95 6.24
N GLN A 114 0.22 -17.71 7.29
CA GLN A 114 -0.10 -19.14 7.18
C GLN A 114 -1.40 -19.38 6.40
N LEU A 115 -2.44 -18.57 6.64
CA LEU A 115 -3.68 -18.63 5.86
C LEU A 115 -3.39 -18.42 4.37
N LEU A 116 -2.68 -17.36 4.01
CA LEU A 116 -2.35 -17.04 2.62
C LEU A 116 -1.54 -18.15 1.96
N PHE A 117 -0.55 -18.67 2.68
CA PHE A 117 0.24 -19.82 2.24
C PHE A 117 -0.63 -21.06 2.01
N ASP A 118 -1.54 -21.37 2.92
CA ASP A 118 -2.40 -22.54 2.83
C ASP A 118 -3.38 -22.44 1.67
N LEU A 119 -4.00 -21.27 1.48
CA LEU A 119 -4.89 -21.00 0.34
C LEU A 119 -4.13 -21.17 -0.99
N SER A 120 -2.96 -20.57 -1.13
CA SER A 120 -2.22 -20.54 -2.38
C SER A 120 -1.43 -21.81 -2.69
N LYS A 121 -0.68 -22.34 -1.71
CA LYS A 121 0.26 -23.44 -1.94
C LYS A 121 -0.38 -24.79 -1.68
N LYS A 122 -1.14 -24.96 -0.59
CA LYS A 122 -1.77 -26.24 -0.25
C LYS A 122 -3.03 -26.45 -1.06
N GLN A 123 -3.93 -25.46 -1.07
CA GLN A 123 -5.25 -25.59 -1.69
C GLN A 123 -5.25 -25.15 -3.16
N LYS A 124 -4.19 -24.45 -3.62
CA LYS A 124 -4.06 -23.96 -5.00
C LYS A 124 -5.24 -23.07 -5.43
N ALA A 125 -5.78 -22.31 -4.47
CA ALA A 125 -6.78 -21.30 -4.73
C ALA A 125 -6.16 -20.06 -5.35
N CYS A 126 -6.95 -19.34 -6.14
CA CYS A 126 -6.65 -17.99 -6.61
C CYS A 126 -7.10 -17.00 -5.53
N VAL A 127 -6.16 -16.32 -4.85
CA VAL A 127 -6.51 -15.42 -3.74
C VAL A 127 -6.51 -13.96 -4.22
N LEU A 128 -7.60 -13.24 -3.97
CA LEU A 128 -7.68 -11.78 -4.13
C LEU A 128 -7.94 -11.17 -2.75
N ALA A 129 -7.06 -10.29 -2.29
CA ALA A 129 -7.17 -9.66 -0.97
C ALA A 129 -7.01 -8.14 -1.06
N LEU A 130 -7.83 -7.38 -0.34
CA LEU A 130 -7.61 -5.95 -0.10
C LEU A 130 -6.82 -5.78 1.19
N LEU A 131 -5.90 -4.83 1.22
CA LEU A 131 -5.11 -4.48 2.40
C LEU A 131 -5.04 -2.97 2.52
N HIS A 132 -5.51 -2.40 3.62
CA HIS A 132 -5.36 -0.98 3.91
C HIS A 132 -3.97 -0.75 4.54
N ILE A 133 -3.07 -0.09 3.81
CA ILE A 133 -1.66 0.07 4.21
C ILE A 133 -1.44 1.13 5.29
N ASP A 134 -2.42 2.01 5.48
CA ASP A 134 -2.47 2.97 6.58
C ASP A 134 -2.84 2.32 7.91
N CYS A 135 -3.38 1.09 7.87
CA CYS A 135 -3.86 0.34 9.02
C CYS A 135 -2.96 -0.87 9.37
N ILE A 136 -1.68 -0.84 9.01
CA ILE A 136 -0.69 -1.87 9.37
C ILE A 136 0.53 -1.25 10.05
N GLU A 137 1.15 -2.01 10.94
CA GLU A 137 2.39 -1.59 11.60
C GLU A 137 3.58 -1.58 10.62
N GLU A 138 4.52 -0.69 10.87
CA GLU A 138 5.75 -0.59 10.10
C GLU A 138 6.53 -1.93 10.15
N GLY A 139 6.97 -2.42 9.00
CA GLY A 139 7.68 -3.71 8.90
C GLY A 139 6.80 -4.95 8.71
N MET A 140 5.47 -4.86 8.86
CA MET A 140 4.58 -5.98 8.53
C MET A 140 4.46 -6.21 7.02
N LEU A 141 4.39 -5.12 6.24
CA LEU A 141 4.16 -5.16 4.79
C LEU A 141 5.15 -6.07 4.03
N PRO A 142 6.48 -6.00 4.24
CA PRO A 142 7.42 -6.87 3.53
C PRO A 142 7.21 -8.36 3.78
N SER A 143 6.72 -8.75 4.97
CA SER A 143 6.42 -10.16 5.27
C SER A 143 5.19 -10.65 4.52
N ILE A 144 4.22 -9.77 4.35
CA ILE A 144 2.97 -10.01 3.65
C ILE A 144 3.21 -10.07 2.13
N GLU A 145 3.97 -9.13 1.56
CA GLU A 145 4.27 -9.05 0.13
C GLU A 145 4.94 -10.32 -0.44
N LYS A 146 5.65 -11.10 0.40
CA LYS A 146 6.30 -12.36 0.00
C LYS A 146 5.29 -13.43 -0.48
N TYR A 147 4.05 -13.33 -0.04
CA TYR A 147 2.96 -14.22 -0.45
C TYR A 147 2.17 -13.66 -1.63
N ALA A 148 2.59 -12.56 -2.25
CA ALA A 148 1.91 -12.03 -3.41
C ALA A 148 2.60 -12.49 -4.71
N SER A 149 1.79 -12.83 -5.71
CA SER A 149 2.28 -12.97 -7.09
C SER A 149 2.10 -11.65 -7.87
N MET A 150 1.13 -10.83 -7.45
CA MET A 150 0.93 -9.47 -7.93
C MET A 150 0.40 -8.57 -6.83
N ILE A 151 0.87 -7.33 -6.84
CA ILE A 151 0.43 -6.27 -5.93
C ILE A 151 0.08 -5.08 -6.82
N SER A 152 -1.14 -4.57 -6.71
CA SER A 152 -1.61 -3.41 -7.47
C SER A 152 -1.98 -2.30 -6.50
N GLN A 153 -1.08 -1.36 -6.32
CA GLN A 153 -1.24 -0.24 -5.41
C GLN A 153 -1.99 0.90 -6.09
N ILE A 154 -3.03 1.39 -5.43
CA ILE A 154 -3.73 2.60 -5.85
C ILE A 154 -2.86 3.80 -5.51
N GLN A 155 -2.84 4.79 -6.38
CA GLN A 155 -2.13 6.03 -6.16
C GLN A 155 -3.13 7.17 -6.06
N GLU A 156 -2.80 8.18 -5.27
CA GLU A 156 -3.61 9.39 -5.19
C GLU A 156 -3.80 10.01 -6.58
N SER A 157 -5.04 10.38 -6.87
CA SER A 157 -5.43 11.00 -8.13
C SER A 157 -6.28 12.23 -7.87
N GLU A 158 -5.98 13.31 -8.58
CA GLU A 158 -6.89 14.46 -8.72
C GLU A 158 -8.08 14.13 -9.63
N SER A 159 -7.97 13.04 -10.41
CA SER A 159 -8.99 12.58 -11.34
C SER A 159 -10.04 11.78 -10.57
N GLY A 160 -11.32 12.01 -10.83
CA GLY A 160 -12.42 11.39 -10.09
C GLY A 160 -12.43 9.85 -10.12
N SER A 161 -13.37 9.24 -9.40
CA SER A 161 -13.46 7.79 -9.08
C SER A 161 -13.44 6.78 -10.23
N HIS A 162 -13.37 7.22 -11.49
CA HIS A 162 -13.41 6.38 -12.68
C HIS A 162 -12.07 6.29 -13.41
N ASP A 163 -11.09 7.13 -13.05
CA ASP A 163 -9.74 7.10 -13.59
C ASP A 163 -8.76 6.88 -12.44
N ILE A 164 -8.37 5.63 -12.25
CA ILE A 164 -7.62 5.19 -11.07
C ILE A 164 -6.18 4.89 -11.49
N PRO A 165 -5.19 5.69 -11.07
CA PRO A 165 -3.79 5.37 -11.31
C PRO A 165 -3.37 4.23 -10.39
N VAL A 166 -2.75 3.22 -10.98
CA VAL A 166 -2.34 1.99 -10.30
C VAL A 166 -0.88 1.70 -10.62
N GLU A 167 -0.07 1.47 -9.58
CA GLU A 167 1.25 0.86 -9.71
C GLU A 167 1.15 -0.64 -9.43
N THR A 168 1.40 -1.44 -10.45
CA THR A 168 1.37 -2.90 -10.36
C THR A 168 2.78 -3.49 -10.32
N LYS A 169 3.07 -4.25 -9.26
CA LYS A 169 4.25 -5.12 -9.13
C LYS A 169 3.84 -6.54 -9.48
N LEU A 170 4.44 -7.11 -10.52
CA LEU A 170 4.32 -8.53 -10.87
C LEU A 170 5.56 -9.28 -10.39
N ILE A 171 5.38 -10.33 -9.59
CA ILE A 171 6.45 -11.14 -9.00
C ILE A 171 6.45 -12.49 -9.71
N SER A 172 7.51 -12.78 -10.47
CA SER A 172 7.64 -14.08 -11.14
C SER A 172 7.95 -15.20 -10.16
N GLY A 173 7.72 -16.46 -10.57
CA GLY A 173 8.14 -17.64 -9.80
C GLY A 173 9.65 -17.75 -9.57
N SER A 174 10.47 -16.98 -10.30
CA SER A 174 11.92 -16.87 -10.11
C SER A 174 12.33 -15.71 -9.19
N GLY A 175 11.36 -14.99 -8.60
CA GLY A 175 11.60 -13.80 -7.78
C GLY A 175 11.85 -12.52 -8.58
N ARG A 176 11.78 -12.56 -9.91
CA ARG A 176 11.96 -11.35 -10.75
C ARG A 176 10.74 -10.46 -10.60
N VAL A 177 10.96 -9.21 -10.19
CA VAL A 177 9.91 -8.20 -10.05
C VAL A 177 9.83 -7.35 -11.31
N THR A 178 8.64 -7.21 -11.89
CA THR A 178 8.34 -6.28 -13.00
C THR A 178 7.33 -5.26 -12.53
N ARG A 179 7.57 -3.97 -12.77
CA ARG A 179 6.67 -2.88 -12.38
C ARG A 179 5.99 -2.28 -13.59
N LYS A 180 4.73 -1.90 -13.42
CA LYS A 180 3.93 -1.21 -14.42
C LYS A 180 3.13 -0.11 -13.76
N LYS A 181 2.99 1.01 -14.45
CA LYS A 181 2.20 2.16 -14.02
C LYS A 181 1.13 2.37 -15.07
N GLU A 182 -0.13 2.23 -14.67
CA GLU A 182 -1.28 2.22 -15.58
C GLU A 182 -2.43 3.03 -14.98
N HIS A 183 -3.18 3.75 -15.82
CA HIS A 183 -4.49 4.29 -15.50
C HIS A 183 -5.55 3.24 -15.82
N VAL A 184 -6.29 2.82 -14.79
CA VAL A 184 -7.43 1.90 -14.90
C VAL A 184 -8.70 2.73 -15.03
N ILE A 185 -9.31 2.69 -16.22
CA ILE A 185 -10.51 3.48 -16.51
C ILE A 185 -11.75 2.58 -16.37
N LEU A 186 -12.62 2.93 -15.43
CA LEU A 186 -13.83 2.20 -15.10
C LEU A 186 -15.08 2.95 -15.53
N ASN A 187 -16.11 2.22 -15.98
CA ASN A 187 -17.44 2.83 -16.17
C ASN A 187 -18.17 2.99 -14.82
N LYS A 188 -19.38 3.58 -14.86
CA LYS A 188 -20.26 3.72 -13.69
C LYS A 188 -20.67 2.38 -13.05
N SER A 189 -20.59 1.30 -13.83
CA SER A 189 -20.87 -0.07 -13.38
C SER A 189 -19.63 -0.79 -12.87
N LEU A 190 -18.47 -0.11 -12.75
CA LEU A 190 -17.18 -0.69 -12.33
C LEU A 190 -16.68 -1.81 -13.24
N GLU A 191 -16.99 -1.71 -14.53
CA GLU A 191 -16.42 -2.56 -15.56
C GLU A 191 -15.24 -1.83 -16.20
N LEU A 192 -14.19 -2.60 -16.50
CA LEU A 192 -13.00 -2.10 -17.15
C LEU A 192 -13.33 -1.61 -18.56
N VAL A 193 -13.12 -0.33 -18.81
CA VAL A 193 -13.31 0.30 -20.13
C VAL A 193 -11.98 0.31 -20.87
N ASP A 194 -10.92 0.75 -20.20
CA ASP A 194 -9.61 0.94 -20.82
C ASP A 194 -8.50 0.87 -19.78
N VAL A 195 -7.28 0.56 -20.25
CA VAL A 195 -6.04 0.60 -19.47
C VAL A 195 -5.03 1.38 -20.26
N LYS A 196 -4.57 2.51 -19.73
CA LYS A 196 -3.59 3.38 -20.38
C LYS A 196 -2.29 3.37 -19.61
N ASP A 197 -1.15 3.45 -20.30
CA ASP A 197 0.12 3.65 -19.60
C ASP A 197 0.04 4.97 -18.81
N TRP A 198 0.28 4.88 -17.50
CA TRP A 198 0.51 6.03 -16.66
C TRP A 198 1.95 6.43 -16.91
N ASP A 199 2.12 7.24 -17.95
CA ASP A 199 3.35 7.96 -18.17
C ASP A 199 3.35 9.09 -17.15
N PRO A 200 4.20 9.05 -16.10
CA PRO A 200 4.44 10.25 -15.32
C PRO A 200 5.14 11.16 -16.30
N LYS A 201 4.39 12.01 -17.03
CA LYS A 201 5.00 13.08 -17.82
C LYS A 201 6.04 13.67 -16.87
N PRO A 202 7.35 13.58 -17.19
CA PRO A 202 8.33 14.18 -16.33
C PRO A 202 7.88 15.63 -16.22
N LYS A 203 7.58 16.11 -15.00
CA LYS A 203 7.58 17.56 -14.76
C LYS A 203 8.85 18.04 -15.46
N GLY A 204 8.66 18.83 -16.51
CA GLY A 204 9.48 18.81 -17.73
C GLY A 204 10.97 18.58 -17.47
N LYS A 205 11.64 17.84 -18.37
CA LYS A 205 13.10 17.83 -18.47
C LYS A 205 13.60 19.26 -18.32
N VAL A 206 14.09 19.61 -17.13
CA VAL A 206 14.94 20.79 -16.95
C VAL A 206 16.17 20.43 -17.75
N GLN A 207 16.33 21.11 -18.88
CA GLN A 207 17.55 21.04 -19.66
C GLN A 207 18.73 21.24 -18.71
N PRO A 208 19.82 20.46 -18.81
CA PRO A 208 21.04 20.78 -18.08
C PRO A 208 21.60 22.06 -18.68
N GLY A 209 21.18 23.21 -18.14
CA GLY A 209 21.52 24.52 -18.64
C GLY A 209 21.14 25.61 -17.65
N GLY A 210 22.12 26.07 -16.88
CA GLY A 210 22.06 27.30 -16.09
C GLY A 210 21.42 27.13 -14.71
N GLY A 211 22.18 27.42 -13.66
CA GLY A 211 21.87 27.01 -12.29
C GLY A 211 20.63 27.65 -11.67
N GLU A 212 19.89 26.84 -10.90
CA GLU A 212 19.00 27.29 -9.84
C GLU A 212 19.36 26.53 -8.55
N ASN A 213 20.45 26.96 -7.90
CA ASN A 213 20.73 26.65 -6.50
C ASN A 213 20.02 27.68 -5.60
N ASP A 214 18.71 27.91 -5.81
CA ASP A 214 17.96 28.81 -4.95
C ASP A 214 17.24 28.01 -3.85
N PRO A 215 17.78 27.96 -2.62
CA PRO A 215 17.23 27.17 -1.53
C PRO A 215 15.79 27.58 -1.18
N GLU A 216 15.36 28.82 -1.47
CA GLU A 216 13.99 29.26 -1.19
C GLU A 216 12.96 28.55 -2.10
N LYS A 217 13.35 28.28 -3.36
CA LYS A 217 12.51 27.60 -4.36
C LYS A 217 12.42 26.08 -4.13
N ILE A 218 13.40 25.52 -3.43
CA ILE A 218 13.42 24.12 -2.99
C ILE A 218 12.55 23.98 -1.75
N MET A 219 12.70 24.89 -0.77
CA MET A 219 11.96 24.87 0.48
C MET A 219 10.45 25.07 0.26
N SER A 220 10.06 25.94 -0.68
CA SER A 220 8.65 26.15 -1.04
C SER A 220 7.95 24.93 -1.66
N ARG A 221 8.70 23.91 -2.09
CA ARG A 221 8.15 22.66 -2.63
C ARG A 221 7.99 21.56 -1.56
N LEU A 222 8.64 21.72 -0.41
CA LEU A 222 8.68 20.72 0.66
C LEU A 222 7.74 21.06 1.83
N THR A 223 7.14 22.25 1.85
CA THR A 223 6.30 22.71 2.96
C THR A 223 4.88 23.05 2.51
N THR A 224 3.88 22.75 3.34
CA THR A 224 2.46 23.05 3.11
C THR A 224 2.08 24.50 3.44
N PHE A 225 3.00 25.27 4.02
CA PHE A 225 2.86 26.69 4.30
C PHE A 225 3.97 27.48 3.59
N ASP A 226 3.65 28.70 3.18
CA ASP A 226 4.55 29.59 2.46
C ASP A 226 5.63 30.15 3.39
N LEU A 227 6.86 29.64 3.23
CA LEU A 227 8.05 30.10 3.94
C LEU A 227 8.85 31.14 3.13
N SER A 228 8.32 31.63 2.01
CA SER A 228 9.01 32.65 1.21
C SER A 228 9.01 34.00 1.92
N LEU A 229 10.18 34.65 1.95
CA LEU A 229 10.31 35.99 2.49
C LEU A 229 9.82 37.01 1.47
N LYS A 230 9.03 38.00 1.91
CA LYS A 230 8.70 39.14 1.06
C LYS A 230 9.97 39.95 0.78
N GLU A 231 10.01 40.66 -0.35
CA GLU A 231 11.20 41.42 -0.78
C GLU A 231 11.72 42.41 0.29
N LYS A 232 10.82 42.98 1.11
CA LYS A 232 11.18 43.85 2.23
C LYS A 232 11.92 43.09 3.34
N GLU A 233 11.49 41.88 3.66
CA GLU A 233 12.08 41.01 4.70
C GLU A 233 13.41 40.43 4.21
N ARG A 234 13.49 40.06 2.93
CA ARG A 234 14.72 39.61 2.28
C ARG A 234 15.83 40.68 2.36
N ARG A 235 15.46 41.94 2.09
CA ARG A 235 16.35 43.09 2.23
C ARG A 235 16.71 43.40 3.68
N ALA A 236 15.84 43.11 4.64
CA ALA A 236 16.15 43.28 6.05
C ALA A 236 17.17 42.23 6.49
N ARG A 237 16.94 40.94 6.16
CA ARG A 237 17.83 39.83 6.46
C ARG A 237 19.25 40.05 5.91
N SER A 238 19.38 40.52 4.67
CA SER A 238 20.70 40.75 4.06
C SER A 238 21.47 41.91 4.68
N ARG A 239 20.80 42.82 5.40
CA ARG A 239 21.43 43.95 6.10
C ARG A 239 21.80 43.63 7.54
N VAL A 240 21.35 42.49 8.07
CA VAL A 240 21.73 42.05 9.41
C VAL A 240 23.15 41.51 9.33
N GLN A 241 24.12 42.29 9.81
CA GLN A 241 25.45 41.77 10.11
C GLN A 241 25.35 40.85 11.33
N LEU A 242 25.66 39.57 11.13
CA LEU A 242 25.84 38.66 12.24
C LEU A 242 27.15 39.02 12.95
N PRO A 243 27.14 39.30 14.25
CA PRO A 243 28.39 39.43 14.99
C PRO A 243 29.18 38.12 14.79
N TYR A 244 30.47 38.23 14.51
CA TYR A 244 31.44 37.12 14.30
C TYR A 244 31.65 36.56 12.87
N MET A 245 31.00 37.06 11.82
CA MET A 245 31.28 36.59 10.45
C MET A 245 32.58 37.12 9.82
N ASP A 246 33.09 38.27 10.26
CA ASP A 246 34.27 38.91 9.66
C ASP A 246 35.60 38.14 9.86
N LYS A 247 35.59 37.07 10.67
CA LYS A 247 36.76 36.20 10.90
C LYS A 247 36.77 34.93 10.04
N VAL A 248 35.74 34.69 9.23
CA VAL A 248 35.62 33.48 8.40
C VAL A 248 36.20 33.69 6.98
N GLY A 249 37.29 34.46 6.89
CA GLY A 249 38.10 34.63 5.67
C GLY A 249 39.15 33.53 5.47
N GLY A 250 39.34 32.66 6.46
CA GLY A 250 40.04 31.39 6.34
C GLY A 250 39.09 30.30 6.84
N GLY A 251 38.95 29.20 6.09
CA GLY A 251 38.03 28.11 6.43
C GLY A 251 38.15 27.71 7.89
N GLY A 252 37.14 28.07 8.69
CA GLY A 252 37.06 27.70 10.10
C GLY A 252 36.75 26.21 10.19
N HIS A 253 37.79 25.39 10.11
CA HIS A 253 37.68 23.98 10.44
C HIS A 253 37.47 23.86 11.95
N ILE A 254 36.31 23.36 12.34
CA ILE A 254 36.08 22.92 13.71
C ILE A 254 36.77 21.55 13.82
N PHE A 255 37.98 21.55 14.37
CA PHE A 255 38.66 20.32 14.75
C PHE A 255 38.14 19.92 16.12
N TYR A 256 37.34 18.86 16.16
CA TYR A 256 37.02 18.20 17.40
C TYR A 256 38.17 17.26 17.77
N THR A 257 38.71 17.45 18.96
CA THR A 257 39.65 16.53 19.61
C THR A 257 38.90 15.95 20.80
N CYS A 258 38.74 14.62 20.85
CA CYS A 258 38.25 13.96 22.06
C CYS A 258 39.17 14.35 23.22
N ASP A 259 38.61 14.91 24.29
CA ASP A 259 39.34 15.15 25.53
C ASP A 259 39.20 13.94 26.47
N ASP A 260 40.03 13.88 27.51
CA ASP A 260 40.03 12.76 28.46
C ASP A 260 38.74 12.68 29.30
N ALA A 261 37.80 13.62 29.14
CA ALA A 261 36.48 13.61 29.76
C ALA A 261 35.35 13.27 28.76
N ASP A 262 35.69 13.06 27.49
CA ASP A 262 34.82 12.41 26.52
C ASP A 262 34.84 10.91 26.83
N ASP A 263 34.12 10.53 27.89
CA ASP A 263 33.82 9.15 28.23
C ASP A 263 33.07 8.53 27.05
N PHE A 264 33.80 7.78 26.21
CA PHE A 264 33.19 6.82 25.31
C PHE A 264 32.47 5.84 26.24
N ASP A 265 31.16 5.98 26.38
CA ASP A 265 30.32 5.07 27.17
C ASP A 265 30.37 3.71 26.48
N GLU A 266 31.40 2.92 26.78
CA GLU A 266 31.65 1.58 26.24
C GLU A 266 30.71 0.54 26.88
N GLU A 267 29.90 0.92 27.87
CA GLU A 267 28.79 0.11 28.34
C GLU A 267 27.65 0.19 27.32
N ASP A 268 27.70 -0.72 26.35
CA ASP A 268 26.56 -1.04 25.49
C ASP A 268 25.36 -1.42 26.37
N PRO A 269 24.29 -0.60 26.42
CA PRO A 269 23.14 -0.86 27.29
C PRO A 269 22.36 -2.13 26.89
N ASP A 270 22.70 -2.73 25.74
CA ASP A 270 22.12 -3.99 25.27
C ASP A 270 22.84 -5.24 25.82
N ASN A 271 23.98 -5.09 26.52
CA ASN A 271 24.81 -6.22 26.97
C ASN A 271 24.26 -6.97 28.20
N ASP A 272 23.20 -6.43 28.83
CA ASP A 272 22.47 -7.06 29.95
C ASP A 272 21.13 -7.68 29.50
N LEU A 273 20.82 -7.67 28.19
CA LEU A 273 19.53 -8.12 27.64
C LEU A 273 19.50 -9.62 27.28
N ASP A 274 20.14 -10.46 28.07
CA ASP A 274 19.96 -11.92 28.03
C ASP A 274 19.16 -12.38 29.28
N ILE A 275 17.83 -12.18 29.25
CA ILE A 275 16.86 -12.77 30.21
C ILE A 275 15.62 -13.29 29.49
#